data_AF-A0A2T2UCQ8-F1
#
_entry.id   AF-A0A2T2UCQ8-F1
#
_cell.length_a   1.000
_cell.length_b   1.000
_cell.length_c   1.000
_cell.angle_alpha   90.00
_cell.angle_beta   90.00
_cell.angle_gamma   90.00
#
_symmetry.space_group_name_H-M   'P 1'
#
loop_
_entity.id
_entity.type
_entity.pdbx_description
1 polymer ?
#
loop_
_entity_poly.entity_id
_entity_poly.type
_entity_poly.pdbx_seq_one_letter_code
_entity_poly.pdbx_strand_id
1 'polypeptide(L)' 'MKRSLKIGSVSGIGIFLHWTFLLLVAAIFAYYYVQSQSLGAALSGMGLITGIFLCVILHELGH' A
#
# COMPACT_ATOMS: atom_id res chain seq x y z
N MET A 1 -3.53 12.69 -12.24
CA MET A 1 -2.65 12.13 -13.29
C MET A 1 -1.19 12.66 -13.25
N LYS A 2 -0.88 13.87 -12.73
CA LYS A 2 0.53 14.36 -12.62
C LYS A 2 1.37 13.78 -11.45
N ARG A 3 0.81 12.89 -10.61
CA ARG A 3 1.47 12.34 -9.40
C ARG A 3 1.30 10.83 -9.26
N SER A 4 0.96 10.16 -10.36
CA SER A 4 0.76 8.72 -10.41
C SER A 4 2.08 8.06 -10.81
N LEU A 5 2.58 7.15 -9.99
CA LEU A 5 3.77 6.34 -10.21
C LEU A 5 3.37 5.02 -10.87
N LYS A 6 3.97 4.67 -12.01
CA LYS A 6 3.78 3.34 -12.60
C LYS A 6 4.57 2.32 -11.77
N ILE A 7 3.88 1.37 -11.16
CA ILE A 7 4.51 0.31 -10.33
C ILE A 7 4.87 -0.90 -11.18
N GLY A 8 4.09 -1.14 -12.23
CA GLY A 8 4.26 -2.31 -13.08
C GLY A 8 3.17 -2.41 -14.13
N SER A 9 3.13 -3.57 -14.80
CA SER A 9 2.10 -3.94 -15.74
C SER A 9 1.85 -5.43 -15.60
N VAL A 10 0.60 -5.85 -15.57
CA VAL A 10 0.20 -7.27 -15.56
C VAL A 10 -0.73 -7.48 -16.74
N SER A 11 -0.44 -8.46 -17.60
CA SER A 11 -1.24 -8.78 -18.80
C SER A 11 -1.56 -7.59 -19.71
N GLY A 12 -0.68 -6.58 -19.76
CA GLY A 12 -0.88 -5.36 -20.56
C GLY A 12 -1.62 -4.23 -19.83
N ILE A 13 -2.14 -4.47 -18.63
CA ILE A 13 -2.80 -3.46 -17.79
C ILE A 13 -1.76 -2.75 -16.93
N GLY A 14 -1.60 -1.44 -17.15
CA GLY A 14 -0.68 -0.62 -16.36
C GLY A 14 -1.18 -0.39 -14.94
N ILE A 15 -0.37 -0.78 -13.95
CA ILE A 15 -0.67 -0.53 -12.54
C ILE A 15 -0.03 0.80 -12.13
N PHE A 16 -0.86 1.76 -11.71
CA PHE A 16 -0.43 3.09 -11.30
C PHE A 16 -0.81 3.37 -9.84
N LEU A 17 0.20 3.65 -9.01
CA LEU A 17 0.02 4.10 -7.64
C LEU A 17 -0.13 5.62 -7.60
N HIS A 18 -0.99 6.16 -6.75
CA HIS A 18 -0.94 7.58 -6.44
C HIS A 18 0.10 7.85 -5.35
N TRP A 19 0.92 8.91 -5.47
CA TRP A 19 1.93 9.27 -4.45
C TRP A 19 1.37 9.35 -3.02
N THR A 20 0.11 9.77 -2.85
CA THR A 20 -0.55 9.85 -1.54
C THR A 20 -0.68 8.49 -0.85
N PHE A 21 -0.62 7.39 -1.59
CA PHE A 21 -0.60 6.06 -1.00
C PHE A 21 0.63 5.83 -0.12
N LEU A 22 1.80 6.35 -0.53
CA LEU A 22 3.02 6.23 0.27
C LEU A 22 2.89 7.00 1.59
N LEU A 23 2.17 8.12 1.60
CA LEU A 23 1.84 8.85 2.83
C LEU A 23 0.94 8.02 3.75
N LEU A 24 -0.04 7.29 3.21
CA LEU A 24 -0.89 6.40 4.01
C LEU A 24 -0.05 5.29 4.66
N VAL A 25 0.83 4.64 3.91
CA VAL A 25 1.72 3.58 4.44
C VAL A 25 2.62 4.14 5.54
N ALA A 26 3.25 5.29 5.30
CA ALA A 26 4.10 5.96 6.28
C ALA A 26 3.32 6.38 7.55
N ALA A 27 2.10 6.91 7.38
CA ALA A 27 1.25 7.32 8.50
C ALA A 27 0.82 6.11 9.36
N ILE A 28 0.47 4.99 8.74
CA ILE A 28 0.12 3.75 9.47
C ILE A 28 1.34 3.23 10.23
N PHE A 29 2.51 3.17 9.58
CA PHE A 29 3.73 2.76 10.27
C PHE A 29 4.04 3.64 11.47
N ALA A 30 4.02 4.96 11.29
CA ALA A 30 4.27 5.92 12.36
C ALA A 30 3.24 5.80 13.49
N TYR A 31 1.95 5.64 13.16
CA TYR A 31 0.89 5.45 14.15
C TYR A 31 1.14 4.22 15.03
N TYR A 32 1.38 3.06 14.41
CA TYR A 32 1.64 1.83 15.15
C TYR A 32 2.96 1.89 15.94
N TYR A 33 3.99 2.49 15.36
CA TYR A 33 5.28 2.65 16.03
C TYR A 33 5.16 3.55 17.27
N VAL A 34 4.45 4.67 17.18
CA VAL A 34 4.24 5.59 18.32
C VAL A 34 3.38 4.91 19.40
N GLN A 35 2.28 4.26 19.03
CA GLN A 35 1.36 3.61 19.98
C GLN A 35 1.98 2.42 20.72
N SER A 36 2.75 1.59 20.02
CA SER A 36 3.23 0.32 20.57
C SER A 36 4.70 0.32 20.99
N GLN A 37 5.48 1.32 20.55
CA GLN A 37 6.96 1.32 20.63
C GLN A 37 7.59 0.02 20.10
N SER A 38 6.86 -0.73 19.26
CA SER A 38 7.24 -2.05 18.79
C SER A 38 7.29 -2.08 17.27
N LEU A 39 8.48 -2.36 16.74
CA LEU A 39 8.67 -2.56 15.31
C LEU A 39 7.83 -3.74 14.78
N GLY A 40 7.62 -4.78 15.60
CA GLY A 40 6.81 -5.95 15.22
C GLY A 40 5.34 -5.61 15.00
N ALA A 41 4.77 -4.77 15.87
CA ALA A 41 3.39 -4.30 15.72
C ALA A 41 3.23 -3.38 14.50
N ALA A 42 4.20 -2.51 14.25
CA ALA A 42 4.21 -1.64 13.06
C ALA A 42 4.32 -2.43 11.75
N LEU A 43 5.18 -3.46 11.70
CA LEU A 43 5.30 -4.36 10.55
C LEU A 43 4.01 -5.17 10.32
N SER A 44 3.36 -5.63 11.40
CA SER A 44 2.09 -6.36 11.30
C SER A 44 0.96 -5.49 10.74
N GLY A 45 0.85 -4.24 11.21
CA GLY A 45 -0.11 -3.26 10.69
C GLY A 45 0.15 -2.88 9.22
N MET A 46 1.42 -2.70 8.83
CA MET A 46 1.78 -2.48 7.42
C MET A 46 1.51 -3.72 6.56
N GLY A 47 1.74 -4.92 7.08
CA GLY A 47 1.45 -6.18 6.39
C GLY A 47 -0.03 -6.29 6.07
N LEU A 48 -0.90 -5.97 7.04
CA LEU A 48 -2.35 -5.95 6.85
C LEU A 48 -2.77 -4.95 5.75
N ILE A 49 -2.34 -3.69 5.84
CA ILE A 49 -2.77 -2.67 4.87
C ILE A 49 -2.29 -2.98 3.46
N THR A 50 -1.04 -3.44 3.32
CA THR A 50 -0.47 -3.83 2.03
C THR A 50 -1.18 -5.05 1.47
N GLY A 51 -1.50 -6.03 2.32
CA GLY A 51 -2.27 -7.22 1.93
C GLY A 51 -3.66 -6.88 1.39
N ILE A 52 -4.39 -5.99 2.08
CA ILE A 52 -5.71 -5.53 1.62
C ILE A 52 -5.61 -4.84 0.26
N PHE A 53 -4.64 -3.94 0.08
CA PHE A 53 -4.46 -3.26 -1.20
C PHE A 53 -4.02 -4.20 -2.33
N LEU A 54 -3.23 -5.23 -2.02
CA LEU A 54 -2.93 -6.29 -2.96
C LEU A 54 -4.21 -7.02 -3.40
N CYS A 55 -5.12 -7.33 -2.48
CA CYS A 55 -6.41 -7.94 -2.83
C CYS A 55 -7.24 -7.03 -3.75
N VAL A 56 -7.26 -5.71 -3.49
CA VAL A 56 -7.95 -4.75 -4.36
C VAL A 56 -7.32 -4.72 -5.75
N ILE A 57 -5.99 -4.68 -5.86
CA ILE A 57 -5.31 -4.72 -7.17
C ILE A 57 -5.65 -6.03 -7.91
N LEU A 58 -5.62 -7.18 -7.23
CA LEU A 58 -5.98 -8.46 -7.83
C LEU A 58 -7.46 -8.52 -8.25
N HIS A 59 -8.35 -7.93 -7.46
CA HIS A 59 -9.77 -7.82 -7.79
C HIS A 59 -9.99 -7.00 -9.06
N GLU A 60 -9.37 -5.82 -9.15
CA GLU A 60 -9.45 -4.93 -10.32
C GLU A 60 -8.79 -5.53 -11.57
N LEU A 61 -7.75 -6.37 -11.42
CA LEU A 61 -7.16 -7.12 -12.54
C LEU A 61 -8.05 -8.29 -13.01
N GLY A 62 -8.99 -8.73 -12.18
CA GLY A 62 -9.95 -9.79 -12.50
C GLY A 62 -11.25 -9.30 -13.14
N HIS A 63 -11.51 -7.98 -13.10
CA HIS A 63 -12.57 -7.31 -13.86
C HIS A 63 -12.14 -7.10 -15.31
#